data_AF-A0A3D1LBG2-F1
#
_entry.id   AF-A0A3D1LBG2-F1
#
_cell.length_a   1.000
_cell.length_b   1.000
_cell.length_c   1.000
_cell.angle_alpha   90.00
_cell.angle_beta   90.00
_cell.angle_gamma   90.00
#
_symmetry.space_group_name_H-M   'P 1'
#
loop_
_entity.id
_entity.type
_entity.pdbx_description
1 polymer ?
#
loop_
_entity_poly.entity_id
_entity_poly.type
_entity_poly.pdbx_seq_one_letter_code
_entity_poly.pdbx_strand_id
1 'polypeptide(L)'
;VRKNGDKINTAELSRELGCEIVEISALKGTGIMEAAEAAIRAAKGTKTVPMHTFSGPVEHAIAHIEEAVVHDKPEEQQRWYAIKIFERDDKVLERIKVPADVMAHVEQDIKAAETELDDDAESIITNERYVYIAQLIKNCYKKK
;
A
#
# COMPACT_ATOMS: atom_id res chain seq x y z
N VAL A 1 -19.79 -12.71 -8.80
CA VAL A 1 -19.49 -11.83 -9.96
C VAL A 1 -20.35 -12.21 -11.16
N ARG A 2 -19.91 -13.10 -12.07
CA ARG A 2 -20.62 -13.39 -13.35
C ARG A 2 -22.08 -13.82 -13.19
N LYS A 3 -22.38 -14.71 -12.23
CA LYS A 3 -23.77 -15.16 -11.93
C LYS A 3 -24.70 -14.01 -11.53
N ASN A 4 -24.17 -12.97 -10.88
CA ASN A 4 -24.93 -11.81 -10.43
C ASN A 4 -25.05 -10.73 -11.52
N GLY A 5 -24.38 -10.89 -12.66
CA GLY A 5 -24.33 -9.91 -13.76
C GLY A 5 -23.27 -8.83 -13.60
N ASP A 6 -22.57 -8.81 -12.47
CA ASP A 6 -21.49 -7.86 -12.20
C ASP A 6 -20.30 -8.07 -13.16
N LYS A 7 -19.60 -6.98 -13.47
CA LYS A 7 -18.41 -6.97 -14.33
C LYS A 7 -17.22 -6.36 -13.61
N ILE A 8 -16.06 -7.01 -13.76
CA ILE A 8 -14.77 -6.49 -13.31
C ILE A 8 -13.91 -6.29 -14.57
N ASN A 9 -13.41 -5.08 -14.76
CA ASN A 9 -12.42 -4.76 -15.78
C ASN A 9 -11.03 -5.11 -15.26
N THR A 10 -10.60 -6.34 -15.50
CA THR A 10 -9.30 -6.85 -15.01
C THR A 10 -8.11 -6.17 -15.66
N ALA A 11 -8.25 -5.67 -16.90
CA ALA A 11 -7.20 -4.91 -17.57
C ALA A 11 -6.98 -3.55 -16.90
N GLU A 12 -8.06 -2.86 -16.56
CA GLU A 12 -7.99 -1.61 -15.78
C GLU A 12 -7.42 -1.87 -14.39
N LEU A 13 -7.93 -2.88 -13.70
CA LEU A 13 -7.48 -3.25 -12.36
C LEU A 13 -5.99 -3.59 -12.33
N SER A 14 -5.52 -4.30 -13.35
CA SER A 14 -4.10 -4.62 -13.54
C SER A 14 -3.24 -3.37 -13.71
N ARG A 15 -3.71 -2.39 -14.50
CA ARG A 15 -3.02 -1.12 -14.70
C ARG A 15 -2.94 -0.30 -13.41
N GLU A 16 -4.05 -0.18 -12.69
CA GLU A 16 -4.13 0.62 -11.45
C GLU A 16 -3.33 -0.02 -10.30
N LEU A 17 -3.28 -1.36 -10.21
CA LEU A 17 -2.51 -2.06 -9.17
C LEU A 17 -1.05 -2.34 -9.54
N GLY A 18 -0.69 -2.24 -10.82
CA GLY A 18 0.66 -2.55 -11.30
C GLY A 18 1.00 -4.04 -11.26
N CYS A 19 0.01 -4.94 -11.28
CA CYS A 19 0.22 -6.38 -11.23
C CYS A 19 -0.80 -7.17 -12.07
N GLU A 20 -0.41 -8.35 -12.55
CA GLU A 20 -1.27 -9.22 -13.36
C GLU A 20 -2.49 -9.70 -12.55
N ILE A 21 -3.69 -9.56 -13.13
CA ILE A 21 -4.95 -9.99 -12.51
C ILE A 21 -5.48 -11.24 -13.22
N VAL A 22 -5.55 -12.35 -12.48
CA VAL A 22 -6.09 -13.63 -12.96
C VAL A 22 -7.43 -13.91 -12.28
N GLU A 23 -8.51 -14.00 -13.06
CA GLU A 23 -9.81 -14.44 -12.53
C GLU A 23 -9.79 -15.94 -12.23
N ILE A 24 -10.16 -16.32 -11.01
CA ILE A 24 -10.25 -17.73 -10.61
C ILE A 24 -11.64 -18.10 -10.10
N SER A 25 -11.93 -19.40 -10.13
CA SER A 25 -13.02 -20.02 -9.38
C SER A 25 -12.52 -21.29 -8.73
N ALA A 26 -12.04 -21.20 -7.48
CA ALA A 26 -11.51 -22.34 -6.73
C ALA A 26 -12.50 -23.52 -6.69
N LEU A 27 -13.79 -23.25 -6.44
CA LEU A 27 -14.84 -24.28 -6.44
C LEU A 27 -14.97 -25.05 -7.77
N LYS A 28 -14.63 -24.41 -8.89
CA LYS A 28 -14.75 -24.99 -10.24
C LYS A 28 -13.40 -25.37 -10.85
N GLY A 29 -12.30 -25.18 -10.10
CA GLY A 29 -10.94 -25.37 -10.61
C GLY A 29 -10.54 -24.44 -11.77
N THR A 30 -11.27 -23.35 -12.04
CA THR A 30 -10.98 -22.44 -13.16
C THR A 30 -9.90 -21.42 -12.78
N GLY A 31 -8.92 -21.18 -13.65
CA GLY A 31 -7.90 -20.13 -13.47
C GLY A 31 -6.79 -20.47 -12.48
N ILE A 32 -6.82 -21.66 -11.85
CA ILE A 32 -5.91 -22.02 -10.77
C ILE A 32 -4.50 -22.28 -11.30
N MET A 33 -4.37 -23.01 -12.41
CA MET A 33 -3.07 -23.27 -13.03
C MET A 33 -2.49 -21.97 -13.59
N GLU A 34 -3.33 -21.16 -14.23
CA GLU A 34 -2.96 -19.88 -14.80
C GLU A 34 -2.45 -18.91 -13.73
N ALA A 35 -3.12 -18.86 -12.56
CA ALA A 35 -2.67 -18.05 -11.43
C ALA A 35 -1.35 -18.56 -10.84
N ALA A 36 -1.15 -19.88 -10.74
CA ALA A 36 0.10 -20.47 -10.27
C ALA A 36 1.26 -20.16 -11.22
N GLU A 37 1.05 -20.30 -12.53
CA GLU A 37 2.04 -19.96 -13.55
C GLU A 37 2.35 -18.45 -13.55
N ALA A 38 1.34 -17.59 -13.37
CA ALA A 38 1.54 -16.14 -13.24
C ALA A 38 2.42 -15.80 -12.04
N ALA A 39 2.18 -16.44 -10.89
CA ALA A 39 3.04 -16.26 -9.72
C ALA A 39 4.50 -16.70 -9.97
N ILE A 40 4.71 -17.82 -10.68
CA ILE A 40 6.06 -18.28 -11.06
C ILE A 40 6.73 -17.27 -12.01
N ARG A 41 5.98 -16.70 -12.96
CA ARG A 41 6.50 -15.65 -13.86
C ARG A 41 6.87 -14.39 -13.08
N ALA A 42 6.00 -13.93 -12.19
CA ALA A 42 6.23 -12.74 -11.36
C ALA A 42 7.48 -12.90 -10.47
N ALA A 43 7.68 -14.07 -9.87
CA ALA A 43 8.86 -14.36 -9.04
C ALA A 43 10.18 -14.33 -9.83
N LYS A 44 10.15 -14.56 -11.15
CA LYS A 44 11.31 -14.48 -12.05
C LYS A 44 11.48 -13.10 -12.69
N GLY A 45 10.48 -12.23 -12.56
CA GLY A 45 10.43 -10.92 -13.19
C GLY A 45 11.10 -9.83 -12.34
N THR A 46 10.93 -8.59 -12.77
CA THR A 46 11.36 -7.40 -12.01
C THR A 46 10.41 -7.15 -10.85
N LYS A 47 10.93 -6.54 -9.78
CA LYS A 47 10.13 -6.14 -8.63
C LYS A 47 9.03 -5.15 -9.08
N THR A 48 7.81 -5.36 -8.60
CA THR A 48 6.69 -4.44 -8.83
C THR A 48 6.82 -3.21 -7.94
N VAL A 49 6.60 -2.02 -8.49
CA VAL A 49 6.53 -0.78 -7.72
C VAL A 49 5.07 -0.56 -7.29
N PRO A 50 4.79 -0.33 -6.00
CA PRO A 50 3.44 0.00 -5.56
C PRO A 50 2.91 1.27 -6.23
N MET A 51 1.69 1.22 -6.78
CA MET A 51 1.05 2.36 -7.45
C MET A 51 0.31 3.30 -6.48
N HIS A 52 0.18 2.90 -5.22
CA HIS A 52 -0.55 3.64 -4.19
C HIS A 52 0.20 4.90 -3.73
N THR A 53 -0.53 6.01 -3.66
CA THR A 53 -0.07 7.26 -3.07
C THR A 53 -1.06 7.72 -2.00
N PHE A 54 -0.52 8.31 -0.94
CA PHE A 54 -1.25 9.01 0.11
C PHE A 54 -1.44 10.49 -0.26
N SER A 55 -2.15 11.23 0.58
CA SER A 55 -2.26 12.68 0.49
C SER A 55 -0.90 13.36 0.68
N GLY A 56 -0.80 14.62 0.24
CA GLY A 56 0.44 15.41 0.32
C GLY A 56 1.07 15.45 1.71
N PRO A 57 0.32 15.73 2.79
CA PRO A 57 0.86 15.76 4.16
C PRO A 57 1.46 14.42 4.59
N VAL A 58 0.80 13.32 4.24
CA VAL A 58 1.25 11.96 4.59
C VAL A 58 2.47 11.56 3.76
N GLU A 59 2.48 11.81 2.44
CA GLU A 59 3.65 11.56 1.59
C GLU A 59 4.86 12.41 2.01
N HIS A 60 4.64 13.65 2.47
CA HIS A 60 5.70 14.49 3.00
C HIS A 60 6.34 13.88 4.24
N ALA A 61 5.53 13.47 5.22
CA ALA A 61 6.03 12.81 6.44
C ALA A 61 6.72 11.47 6.11
N ILE A 62 6.14 10.65 5.22
CA ILE A 62 6.74 9.39 4.77
C ILE A 62 8.11 9.63 4.13
N ALA A 63 8.24 10.62 3.24
CA ALA A 63 9.51 10.93 2.57
C ALA A 63 10.61 11.35 3.57
N HIS A 64 10.25 12.18 4.57
CA HIS A 64 11.19 12.54 5.63
C HIS A 64 11.61 11.34 6.48
N ILE A 65 10.69 10.42 6.79
CA ILE A 65 11.01 9.18 7.50
C ILE A 65 11.92 8.28 6.66
N GLU A 66 11.64 8.16 5.36
CA GLU A 66 12.48 7.41 4.42
C GLU A 66 13.93 7.90 4.45
N GLU A 67 14.13 9.22 4.34
CA GLU A 67 15.44 9.85 4.39
C GLU A 67 16.10 9.74 5.78
N ALA A 68 15.38 10.07 6.85
CA ALA A 68 15.97 10.20 8.18
C ALA A 68 16.22 8.86 8.88
N VAL A 69 15.41 7.83 8.60
CA VAL A 69 15.38 6.60 9.42
C VAL A 69 15.78 5.35 8.65
N VAL A 70 15.41 5.23 7.37
CA VAL A 70 15.50 3.95 6.65
C VAL A 70 16.28 4.03 5.33
N HIS A 71 16.97 5.12 5.05
CA HIS A 71 17.78 5.31 3.83
C HIS A 71 18.86 4.24 3.63
N ASP A 72 19.29 3.56 4.70
CA ASP A 72 20.28 2.49 4.69
C ASP A 72 19.66 1.09 4.40
N LYS A 73 18.33 0.98 4.38
CA LYS A 73 17.61 -0.28 4.11
C LYS A 73 17.47 -0.52 2.60
N PRO A 74 17.25 -1.77 2.17
CA PRO A 74 16.88 -2.04 0.78
C PRO A 74 15.68 -1.20 0.36
N GLU A 75 15.75 -0.59 -0.82
CA GLU A 75 14.74 0.35 -1.36
C GLU A 75 13.32 -0.22 -1.26
N GLU A 76 13.13 -1.51 -1.56
CA GLU A 76 11.82 -2.17 -1.49
C GLU A 76 11.22 -2.26 -0.08
N GLN A 77 12.00 -2.03 0.97
CA GLN A 77 11.55 -2.08 2.37
C GLN A 77 11.32 -0.69 2.95
N GLN A 78 11.94 0.35 2.39
CA GLN A 78 11.97 1.69 2.98
C GLN A 78 10.55 2.22 3.19
N ARG A 79 9.73 2.23 2.13
CA ARG A 79 8.36 2.72 2.18
C ARG A 79 7.49 1.99 3.19
N TRP A 80 7.64 0.67 3.30
CA TRP A 80 6.87 -0.12 4.28
C TRP A 80 7.25 0.27 5.72
N TYR A 81 8.54 0.38 6.02
CA TYR A 81 9.00 0.80 7.34
C TYR A 81 8.61 2.25 7.64
N ALA A 82 8.70 3.15 6.65
CA ALA A 82 8.34 4.54 6.83
C ALA A 82 6.86 4.71 7.19
N ILE A 83 5.96 4.02 6.47
CA ILE A 83 4.53 3.97 6.82
C ILE A 83 4.33 3.42 8.24
N LYS A 84 5.06 2.37 8.62
CA LYS A 84 4.92 1.76 9.95
C LYS A 84 5.43 2.67 11.08
N ILE A 85 6.47 3.45 10.83
CA ILE A 85 6.97 4.47 11.75
C ILE A 85 5.97 5.62 11.86
N PHE A 86 5.37 6.04 10.74
CA PHE A 86 4.29 7.04 10.73
C PHE A 86 3.11 6.57 11.61
N GLU A 87 2.70 5.31 11.48
CA GLU A 87 1.68 4.66 12.32
C GLU A 87 2.12 4.43 13.79
N ARG A 88 3.38 4.76 14.14
CA ARG A 88 4.00 4.47 15.45
C ARG A 88 3.91 2.99 15.86
N ASP A 89 4.13 2.08 14.91
CA ASP A 89 4.09 0.64 15.18
C ASP A 89 5.20 0.21 16.17
N ASP A 90 4.78 -0.18 17.38
CA ASP A 90 5.68 -0.53 18.48
C ASP A 90 6.73 -1.58 18.08
N LYS A 91 6.34 -2.61 17.32
CA LYS A 91 7.24 -3.71 16.93
C LYS A 91 8.29 -3.24 15.95
N VAL A 92 7.92 -2.32 15.06
CA VAL A 92 8.86 -1.71 14.12
C VAL A 92 9.82 -0.78 14.84
N LEU A 93 9.32 0.06 15.75
CA LEU A 93 10.15 0.99 16.53
C LEU A 93 11.15 0.24 17.43
N GLU A 94 10.72 -0.84 18.10
CA GLU A 94 11.58 -1.72 18.89
C GLU A 94 12.69 -2.37 18.06
N ARG A 95 12.40 -2.71 16.80
CA ARG A 95 13.33 -3.39 15.90
C ARG A 95 14.36 -2.44 15.27
N ILE A 96 13.92 -1.25 14.81
CA ILE A 96 14.80 -0.30 14.12
C ILE A 96 15.67 0.48 15.11
N LYS A 97 15.18 0.73 16.33
CA LYS A 97 15.88 1.49 17.37
C LYS A 97 16.33 2.86 16.88
N VAL A 98 15.38 3.66 16.43
CA VAL A 98 15.61 5.03 15.94
C VAL A 98 16.24 5.87 17.05
N PRO A 99 17.33 6.62 16.77
CA PRO A 99 17.89 7.59 17.72
C PRO A 99 16.83 8.59 18.21
N ALA A 100 16.88 8.96 19.49
CA ALA A 100 15.81 9.76 20.11
C ALA A 100 15.66 11.16 19.49
N ASP A 101 16.77 11.76 19.05
CA ASP A 101 16.80 13.05 18.36
C ASP A 101 16.15 12.96 16.97
N VAL A 102 16.46 11.89 16.21
CA VAL A 102 15.83 11.62 14.91
C VAL A 102 14.34 11.35 15.08
N MET A 103 13.95 10.53 16.07
CA MET A 103 12.55 10.23 16.34
C MET A 103 11.77 11.48 16.75
N ALA A 104 12.38 12.39 17.51
CA ALA A 104 11.74 13.65 17.90
C ALA A 104 11.45 14.54 16.69
N HIS A 105 12.29 14.52 15.65
CA HIS A 105 12.05 15.26 14.41
C HIS A 105 10.93 14.62 13.59
N VAL A 106 10.99 13.30 13.37
CA VAL A 106 9.93 12.54 12.69
C VAL A 106 8.56 12.72 13.36
N GLU A 107 8.53 12.73 14.69
CA GLU A 107 7.30 12.92 15.46
C GLU A 107 6.66 14.30 15.22
N GLN A 108 7.45 15.32 14.88
CA GLN A 108 6.89 16.63 14.51
C GLN A 108 6.17 16.56 13.16
N ASP A 109 6.74 15.85 12.19
CA ASP A 109 6.12 15.67 10.87
C ASP A 109 4.83 14.84 10.95
N ILE A 110 4.83 13.77 11.75
CA ILE A 110 3.63 12.96 11.98
C ILE A 110 2.53 13.81 12.63
N LYS A 111 2.85 14.58 13.68
CA LYS A 111 1.88 15.47 14.34
C LYS A 111 1.36 16.58 13.43
N ALA A 112 2.17 17.07 12.51
CA ALA A 112 1.73 18.04 11.52
C ALA A 112 0.67 17.43 10.60
N ALA A 113 0.89 16.21 10.11
CA ALA A 113 -0.09 15.47 9.31
C ALA A 113 -1.37 15.17 10.12
N GLU A 114 -1.25 14.72 11.38
CA GLU A 114 -2.39 14.48 12.28
C GLU A 114 -3.21 15.76 12.52
N THR A 115 -2.54 16.90 12.71
CA THR A 115 -3.21 18.19 12.91
C THR A 115 -3.93 18.66 11.65
N GLU A 116 -3.33 18.47 10.48
CA GLU A 116 -3.91 18.87 9.20
C GLU A 116 -5.12 18.01 8.81
N LEU A 117 -5.07 16.72 9.13
CA LEU A 117 -6.10 15.75 8.78
C LEU A 117 -7.14 15.52 9.89
N ASP A 118 -6.93 16.12 11.07
CA ASP A 118 -7.80 16.05 12.26
C ASP A 118 -8.10 14.61 12.69
N ASP A 119 -7.07 13.75 12.66
CA ASP A 119 -7.20 12.33 12.98
C ASP A 119 -5.84 11.75 13.44
N ASP A 120 -5.84 10.56 14.01
CA ASP A 120 -4.61 9.89 14.44
C ASP A 120 -3.91 9.17 13.28
N ALA A 121 -2.59 8.96 13.39
CA ALA A 121 -1.78 8.39 12.32
C ALA A 121 -2.26 7.01 11.80
N GLU A 122 -2.78 6.14 12.66
CA GLU A 122 -3.28 4.82 12.26
C GLU A 122 -4.59 4.96 11.48
N SER A 123 -5.49 5.80 11.99
CA SER A 123 -6.78 6.11 11.35
C SER A 123 -6.59 6.81 10.00
N ILE A 124 -5.63 7.73 9.89
CA ILE A 124 -5.25 8.40 8.61
C ILE A 124 -4.85 7.37 7.56
N ILE A 125 -3.87 6.51 7.86
CA ILE A 125 -3.38 5.50 6.90
C ILE A 125 -4.50 4.54 6.51
N THR A 126 -5.33 4.14 7.47
CA THR A 126 -6.48 3.27 7.22
C THR A 126 -7.50 3.92 6.30
N ASN A 127 -7.91 5.14 6.61
CA ASN A 127 -8.89 5.89 5.85
C ASN A 127 -8.41 6.15 4.42
N GLU A 128 -7.18 6.60 4.25
CA GLU A 128 -6.64 6.90 2.91
C GLU A 128 -6.54 5.64 2.04
N ARG A 129 -6.20 4.48 2.61
CA ARG A 129 -6.26 3.20 1.89
C ARG A 129 -7.68 2.87 1.45
N TYR A 130 -8.69 3.11 2.29
CA TYR A 130 -10.09 2.91 1.91
C TYR A 130 -10.53 3.88 0.80
N VAL A 131 -10.10 5.14 0.86
CA VAL A 131 -10.36 6.13 -0.19
C VAL A 131 -9.75 5.67 -1.52
N TYR A 132 -8.48 5.22 -1.51
CA TYR A 132 -7.83 4.67 -2.70
C TYR A 132 -8.57 3.46 -3.27
N ILE A 133 -8.93 2.49 -2.43
CA ILE A 133 -9.68 1.29 -2.85
C ILE A 133 -11.03 1.69 -3.46
N ALA A 134 -11.74 2.64 -2.85
CA ALA A 134 -13.03 3.12 -3.36
C ALA A 134 -12.89 3.77 -4.74
N GLN A 135 -11.85 4.59 -4.93
CA GLN A 135 -11.56 5.25 -6.20
C GLN A 135 -11.18 4.25 -7.30
N LEU A 136 -10.37 3.23 -6.96
CA LEU A 136 -9.98 2.17 -7.87
C LEU A 136 -11.18 1.30 -8.29
N ILE A 137 -12.02 0.89 -7.34
CA ILE A 137 -13.20 0.06 -7.61
C ILE A 137 -14.19 0.81 -8.51
N LYS A 138 -14.35 2.12 -8.35
CA LYS A 138 -15.24 2.94 -9.20
C LYS A 138 -14.95 2.79 -10.69
N ASN A 139 -13.68 2.64 -11.07
CA ASN A 139 -13.25 2.49 -12.45
C ASN A 139 -13.22 1.02 -12.91
N CYS A 140 -13.00 0.09 -11.97
CA CYS A 140 -12.78 -1.32 -12.28
C CYS A 140 -14.04 -2.20 -12.16
N TYR A 141 -15.05 -1.79 -11.39
CA TYR A 141 -16.23 -2.60 -11.07
C TYR A 141 -17.51 -1.93 -11.56
N LYS A 142 -18.34 -2.71 -12.24
CA LYS A 142 -19.71 -2.32 -12.60
C LYS A 142 -20.69 -3.32 -12.02
N LYS A 143 -21.50 -2.84 -11.08
CA LYS A 143 -22.69 -3.56 -10.61
C LYS A 143 -23.74 -3.55 -11.72
N LYS A 144 -24.49 -4.65 -11.84
CA LYS A 144 -25.62 -4.75 -12.78
C LYS A 144 -26.65 -3.64 -12.54
#